data_AF-A0A7C1X0J7-F1
#
_entry.id   AF-A0A7C1X0J7-F1
#
_cell.length_a   1.000
_cell.length_b   1.000
_cell.length_c   1.000
_cell.angle_alpha   90.00
_cell.angle_beta   90.00
_cell.angle_gamma   90.00
#
_symmetry.space_group_name_H-M   'P 1'
#
loop_
_entity.id
_entity.type
_entity.pdbx_description
1 polymer ?
#
loop_
_entity_poly.entity_id
_entity_poly.type
_entity_poly.pdbx_seq_one_letter_code
_entity_poly.pdbx_strand_id
1 'polypeptide(L)'
;MSLRAPHFPIVYLRGFAATMGEIEDTVSTPYMGFNLGSTKIRQDFENRVRRFIFESPLLRLMKDEGYVDAFRNGDFPPPETRVPARSVWVFRYYEKDSKSLGDGKRDEIEDYAADLEAFLERIRDQVAGDDAAERKRFRVHLVAHSMGGLIVRSFLQRTRRGKPALVDKVYTYGTPHGGIEVAGHDVPDLGRFDRLRIGNFNPARMREFLGLDADADVRSLDGAFPPERFFCFVGTNYRDYAAAGGMAKKLTGPFGDGLVLMKNAVVTSAPRAFAHRSHSGPFGLVNSEEGYQNLRRFLFGNWRVEGLLAVDELTLPKRVEKKKRDGHRIRASYNIELGLSVRGGGVRLSERRVSQASALRKSYERLRKDPRPVHLFTTYLHEGARMRDSGDRALAFALELGVEVPVFEVDQRFWFDGHFEGAVLWRDTLSFELRTGGSRMSLRYGLVSRSGVGVANRRVTLTEPDAAGTREVEIPVGFPADTREARKPRPGLCARLLLRISPWEEVA
;
A
#
# COMPACT_ATOMS: atom_id res chain seq x y z
N MET A 1 -27.58 -13.19 0.34
CA MET A 1 -26.43 -14.10 0.09
C MET A 1 -25.80 -14.42 1.43
N SER A 2 -25.49 -15.70 1.69
CA SER A 2 -24.84 -16.16 2.92
C SER A 2 -23.43 -15.57 3.07
N LEU A 3 -22.98 -15.37 4.31
CA LEU A 3 -21.60 -14.97 4.62
C LEU A 3 -20.59 -16.00 4.10
N ARG A 4 -19.76 -15.61 3.12
CA ARG A 4 -18.72 -16.48 2.54
C ARG A 4 -17.54 -15.64 2.08
N ALA A 5 -16.34 -16.01 2.55
CA ALA A 5 -15.09 -15.41 2.07
C ALA A 5 -14.98 -15.49 0.52
N PRO A 6 -14.41 -14.48 -0.14
CA PRO A 6 -13.87 -13.23 0.42
C PRO A 6 -14.92 -12.12 0.61
N HIS A 7 -16.22 -12.42 0.54
CA HIS A 7 -17.27 -11.40 0.51
C HIS A 7 -17.87 -11.14 1.89
N PHE A 8 -17.32 -10.13 2.57
CA PHE A 8 -17.77 -9.62 3.85
C PHE A 8 -18.22 -8.15 3.76
N PRO A 9 -18.99 -7.63 4.73
CA PRO A 9 -19.29 -6.21 4.79
C PRO A 9 -18.02 -5.36 4.79
N ILE A 10 -18.05 -4.23 4.08
CA ILE A 10 -16.94 -3.27 4.03
C ILE A 10 -17.34 -2.05 4.84
N VAL A 11 -16.48 -1.62 5.77
CA VAL A 11 -16.69 -0.42 6.58
C VAL A 11 -15.62 0.61 6.25
N TYR A 12 -16.05 1.78 5.80
CA TYR A 12 -15.18 2.92 5.52
C TYR A 12 -15.02 3.83 6.73
N LEU A 13 -13.78 4.24 7.01
CA LEU A 13 -13.42 5.19 8.07
C LEU A 13 -12.67 6.37 7.47
N ARG A 14 -13.24 7.58 7.59
CA ARG A 14 -12.64 8.80 7.02
C ARG A 14 -11.36 9.20 7.77
N GLY A 15 -10.57 10.05 7.10
CA GLY A 15 -9.43 10.75 7.68
C GLY A 15 -9.76 11.99 8.50
N PHE A 16 -8.69 12.65 8.93
CA PHE A 16 -8.74 13.73 9.89
C PHE A 16 -9.43 15.02 9.36
N ALA A 17 -10.35 15.56 10.16
CA ALA A 17 -10.87 16.92 10.05
C ALA A 17 -10.27 17.77 11.19
N ALA A 18 -9.35 18.68 10.83
CA ALA A 18 -8.53 19.43 11.76
C ALA A 18 -9.28 20.56 12.45
N THR A 19 -10.26 21.18 11.80
CA THR A 19 -11.11 22.24 12.38
C THR A 19 -12.56 21.81 12.54
N MET A 20 -13.33 22.51 13.39
CA MET A 20 -14.76 22.23 13.53
C MET A 20 -15.50 22.51 12.22
N GLY A 21 -15.08 23.51 11.44
CA GLY A 21 -15.64 23.76 10.11
C GLY A 21 -15.44 22.57 9.17
N GLU A 22 -14.26 21.95 9.18
CA GLU A 22 -14.00 20.74 8.38
C GLU A 22 -14.80 19.51 8.85
N ILE A 23 -15.12 19.45 10.15
CA ILE A 23 -16.06 18.44 10.70
C ILE A 23 -17.46 18.70 10.13
N GLU A 24 -17.95 19.93 10.18
CA GLU A 24 -19.25 20.32 9.62
C GLU A 24 -19.35 20.03 8.11
N ASP A 25 -18.31 20.38 7.33
CA ASP A 25 -18.22 20.07 5.90
C ASP A 25 -18.24 18.56 5.65
N THR A 26 -17.63 17.78 6.56
CA THR A 26 -17.56 16.33 6.46
C THR A 26 -18.92 15.69 6.71
N VAL A 27 -19.60 16.05 7.80
CA VAL A 27 -20.91 15.50 8.16
C VAL A 27 -22.03 15.97 7.21
N SER A 28 -21.82 17.10 6.53
CA SER A 28 -22.70 17.58 5.45
C SER A 28 -22.66 16.71 4.19
N THR A 29 -21.84 15.65 4.15
CA THR A 29 -21.77 14.69 3.04
C THR A 29 -22.12 13.27 3.51
N PRO A 30 -23.10 12.58 2.88
CA PRO A 30 -23.65 11.33 3.41
C PRO A 30 -22.65 10.16 3.45
N TYR A 31 -21.68 10.14 2.54
CA TYR A 31 -20.62 9.12 2.49
C TYR A 31 -19.28 9.66 2.97
N MET A 32 -19.28 10.84 3.60
CA MET A 32 -18.06 11.48 4.10
C MET A 32 -16.96 11.48 3.02
N GLY A 33 -17.30 11.84 1.79
CA GLY A 33 -16.35 11.99 0.68
C GLY A 33 -15.89 10.68 -0.01
N PHE A 34 -16.25 9.49 0.48
CA PHE A 34 -15.89 8.22 -0.18
C PHE A 34 -16.62 7.97 -1.51
N ASN A 35 -17.72 8.70 -1.74
CA ASN A 35 -18.44 8.73 -3.01
C ASN A 35 -17.81 9.67 -4.05
N LEU A 36 -16.76 10.41 -3.69
CA LEU A 36 -16.11 11.34 -4.60
C LEU A 36 -15.16 10.60 -5.54
N GLY A 37 -15.21 10.98 -6.81
CA GLY A 37 -14.33 10.49 -7.87
C GLY A 37 -13.24 11.49 -8.23
N SER A 38 -12.59 11.25 -9.38
CA SER A 38 -11.71 12.22 -10.02
C SER A 38 -11.90 12.23 -11.53
N THR A 39 -11.88 13.42 -12.12
CA THR A 39 -11.77 13.59 -13.58
C THR A 39 -10.36 14.03 -13.91
N LYS A 40 -9.66 13.22 -14.69
CA LYS A 40 -8.29 13.48 -15.16
C LYS A 40 -8.29 13.80 -16.64
N ILE A 41 -7.23 14.46 -17.07
CA ILE A 41 -6.99 14.78 -18.48
C ILE A 41 -6.03 13.74 -19.05
N ARG A 42 -6.42 13.13 -20.18
CA ARG A 42 -5.51 12.43 -21.10
C ARG A 42 -5.51 13.15 -22.44
N GLN A 43 -4.50 12.92 -23.27
CA GLN A 43 -4.50 13.40 -24.64
C GLN A 43 -4.74 12.22 -25.59
N ASP A 44 -5.55 12.45 -26.62
CA ASP A 44 -5.65 11.51 -27.74
C ASP A 44 -4.53 11.76 -28.77
N PHE A 45 -4.54 11.00 -29.87
CA PHE A 45 -3.52 11.10 -30.92
C PHE A 45 -3.53 12.45 -31.65
N GLU A 46 -4.60 13.25 -31.52
CA GLU A 46 -4.74 14.60 -32.07
C GLU A 46 -4.34 15.68 -31.04
N ASN A 47 -3.74 15.27 -29.92
CA ASN A 47 -3.42 16.10 -28.76
C ASN A 47 -4.64 16.75 -28.08
N ARG A 48 -5.86 16.29 -28.38
CA ARG A 48 -7.08 16.82 -27.78
C ARG A 48 -7.21 16.27 -26.36
N VAL A 49 -7.53 17.16 -25.43
CA VAL A 49 -7.80 16.81 -24.04
C VAL A 49 -9.06 15.95 -23.98
N ARG A 50 -8.90 14.71 -23.52
CA ARG A 50 -9.96 13.75 -23.21
C ARG A 50 -10.10 13.60 -21.71
N ARG A 51 -11.35 13.46 -21.27
CA ARG A 51 -11.69 13.20 -19.88
C ARG A 51 -11.48 11.71 -19.60
N PHE A 52 -10.75 11.42 -18.54
CA PHE A 52 -10.65 10.11 -17.93
C PHE A 52 -11.33 10.17 -16.57
N ILE A 53 -12.40 9.41 -16.38
CA ILE A 53 -13.25 9.49 -15.19
C ILE A 53 -12.99 8.28 -14.31
N PHE A 54 -12.62 8.54 -13.06
CA PHE A 54 -12.70 7.57 -11.96
C PHE A 54 -13.89 7.94 -11.09
N GLU A 55 -14.88 7.06 -10.97
CA GLU A 55 -16.19 7.41 -10.38
C GLU A 55 -16.17 7.55 -8.86
N SER A 56 -15.48 6.64 -8.18
CA SER A 56 -15.15 6.60 -6.74
C SER A 56 -14.89 5.14 -6.35
N PRO A 57 -14.15 4.87 -5.26
CA PRO A 57 -14.02 3.49 -4.78
C PRO A 57 -15.38 2.87 -4.43
N LEU A 58 -16.31 3.64 -3.84
CA LEU A 58 -17.65 3.18 -3.48
C LEU A 58 -18.45 2.69 -4.69
N LEU A 59 -18.62 3.55 -5.71
CA LEU A 59 -19.40 3.19 -6.91
C LEU A 59 -18.75 2.02 -7.66
N ARG A 60 -17.42 1.98 -7.69
CA ARG A 60 -16.69 0.91 -8.36
C ARG A 60 -16.86 -0.44 -7.66
N LEU A 61 -16.90 -0.49 -6.32
CA LEU A 61 -17.23 -1.73 -5.58
C LEU A 61 -18.62 -2.26 -5.94
N MET A 62 -19.61 -1.37 -6.10
CA MET A 62 -20.96 -1.77 -6.48
C MET A 62 -20.99 -2.34 -7.90
N LYS A 63 -20.32 -1.68 -8.85
CA LYS A 63 -20.31 -2.08 -10.27
C LYS A 63 -19.45 -3.31 -10.56
N ASP A 64 -18.28 -3.39 -9.96
CA ASP A 64 -17.30 -4.43 -10.27
C ASP A 64 -17.49 -5.70 -9.42
N GLU A 65 -17.94 -5.57 -8.16
CA GLU A 65 -18.02 -6.67 -7.18
C GLU A 65 -19.45 -6.95 -6.66
N GLY A 66 -20.43 -6.16 -7.11
CA GLY A 66 -21.84 -6.35 -6.76
C GLY A 66 -22.17 -6.05 -5.30
N TYR A 67 -21.42 -5.13 -4.69
CA TYR A 67 -21.75 -4.61 -3.36
C TYR A 67 -22.96 -3.67 -3.42
N VAL A 68 -23.73 -3.62 -2.35
CA VAL A 68 -24.84 -2.67 -2.17
C VAL A 68 -24.48 -1.64 -1.10
N ASP A 69 -25.05 -0.45 -1.24
CA ASP A 69 -25.06 0.51 -0.15
C ASP A 69 -25.97 0.00 0.98
N ALA A 70 -25.50 0.04 2.22
CA ALA A 70 -26.27 -0.37 3.38
C ALA A 70 -27.29 0.69 3.82
N PHE A 71 -27.08 1.96 3.47
CA PHE A 71 -27.94 3.05 3.93
C PHE A 71 -29.36 2.95 3.34
N ARG A 72 -30.36 3.35 4.14
CA ARG A 72 -31.76 3.47 3.74
C ARG A 72 -32.19 4.92 3.87
N ASN A 73 -32.64 5.52 2.77
CA ASN A 73 -33.00 6.94 2.71
C ASN A 73 -31.90 7.88 3.24
N GLY A 74 -30.62 7.48 3.09
CA GLY A 74 -29.46 8.27 3.51
C GLY A 74 -28.98 8.04 4.95
N ASP A 75 -29.65 7.19 5.74
CA ASP A 75 -29.29 6.87 7.12
C ASP A 75 -29.09 5.37 7.36
N PHE A 76 -28.54 4.98 8.52
CA PHE A 76 -28.35 3.60 8.88
C PHE A 76 -29.69 2.84 8.92
N PRO A 77 -29.75 1.61 8.39
CA PRO A 77 -30.96 0.81 8.44
C PRO A 77 -31.36 0.55 9.91
N PRO A 78 -32.67 0.57 10.24
CA PRO A 78 -33.15 0.25 11.59
C PRO A 78 -32.55 -1.06 12.12
N PRO A 79 -32.23 -1.19 13.42
CA PRO A 79 -31.51 -2.35 13.96
C PRO A 79 -32.10 -3.73 13.60
N GLU A 80 -33.42 -3.83 13.48
CA GLU A 80 -34.17 -5.03 13.11
C GLU A 80 -34.07 -5.40 11.62
N THR A 81 -33.54 -4.50 10.80
CA THR A 81 -33.38 -4.71 9.36
C THR A 81 -32.24 -5.68 9.05
N ARG A 82 -32.53 -6.74 8.30
CA ARG A 82 -31.50 -7.58 7.67
C ARG A 82 -30.81 -6.87 6.51
N VAL A 83 -29.48 -6.97 6.47
CA VAL A 83 -28.63 -6.38 5.42
C VAL A 83 -27.79 -7.49 4.75
N PRO A 84 -27.64 -7.49 3.41
CA PRO A 84 -26.80 -8.48 2.72
C PRO A 84 -25.33 -8.41 3.15
N ALA A 85 -24.62 -9.54 3.18
CA ALA A 85 -23.19 -9.57 3.49
C ALA A 85 -22.32 -8.70 2.55
N ARG A 86 -22.71 -8.57 1.27
CA ARG A 86 -22.06 -7.68 0.31
C ARG A 86 -22.58 -6.25 0.45
N SER A 87 -22.38 -5.66 1.61
CA SER A 87 -22.82 -4.30 1.95
C SER A 87 -21.64 -3.38 2.22
N VAL A 88 -21.77 -2.10 1.86
CA VAL A 88 -20.82 -1.05 2.22
C VAL A 88 -21.43 -0.14 3.28
N TRP A 89 -20.64 0.20 4.29
CA TRP A 89 -21.00 1.06 5.40
C TRP A 89 -19.98 2.18 5.55
N VAL A 90 -20.38 3.33 6.10
CA VAL A 90 -19.47 4.40 6.51
C VAL A 90 -19.62 4.58 8.03
N PHE A 91 -18.51 4.45 8.76
CA PHE A 91 -18.49 4.74 10.18
C PHE A 91 -18.42 6.25 10.40
N ARG A 92 -19.57 6.86 10.70
CA ARG A 92 -19.77 8.31 10.73
C ARG A 92 -19.38 8.95 12.07
N TYR A 93 -18.16 8.67 12.53
CA TYR A 93 -17.72 9.03 13.88
C TYR A 93 -17.62 10.54 14.16
N TYR A 94 -17.65 11.39 13.13
CA TYR A 94 -17.68 12.85 13.29
C TYR A 94 -19.07 13.43 13.60
N GLU A 95 -20.16 12.68 13.43
CA GLU A 95 -21.50 13.20 13.69
C GLU A 95 -21.69 13.59 15.15
N LYS A 96 -21.11 12.83 16.10
CA LYS A 96 -21.15 13.17 17.53
C LYS A 96 -20.31 14.42 17.88
N ASP A 97 -19.23 14.67 17.13
CA ASP A 97 -18.38 15.84 17.39
C ASP A 97 -18.90 17.11 16.73
N SER A 98 -19.82 16.98 15.78
CA SER A 98 -20.44 18.08 15.08
C SER A 98 -21.25 18.94 16.04
N LYS A 99 -21.26 20.25 15.81
CA LYS A 99 -22.18 21.18 16.49
C LYS A 99 -23.61 21.07 15.98
N SER A 100 -23.80 20.67 14.72
CA SER A 100 -25.11 20.60 14.10
C SER A 100 -25.84 19.29 14.43
N LEU A 101 -25.10 18.18 14.56
CA LEU A 101 -25.66 16.85 14.81
C LEU A 101 -25.33 16.27 16.20
N GLY A 102 -24.29 16.78 16.86
CA GLY A 102 -23.75 16.24 18.10
C GLY A 102 -23.60 17.30 19.19
N ASP A 103 -22.59 17.16 20.06
CA ASP A 103 -22.38 18.04 21.21
C ASP A 103 -21.30 19.12 20.99
N GLY A 104 -20.68 19.13 19.81
CA GLY A 104 -19.63 20.07 19.43
C GLY A 104 -18.28 19.85 20.12
N LYS A 105 -18.10 18.74 20.85
CA LYS A 105 -16.84 18.36 21.50
C LYS A 105 -16.16 17.26 20.71
N ARG A 106 -14.83 17.24 20.74
CA ARG A 106 -14.04 16.25 20.01
C ARG A 106 -13.61 15.12 20.92
N ASP A 107 -14.03 13.93 20.55
CA ASP A 107 -13.65 12.70 21.23
C ASP A 107 -12.20 12.28 20.92
N GLU A 108 -11.68 11.36 21.74
CA GLU A 108 -10.34 10.80 21.58
C GLU A 108 -10.35 9.58 20.65
N ILE A 109 -9.15 9.16 20.19
CA ILE A 109 -8.99 7.97 19.34
C ILE A 109 -9.58 6.72 20.01
N GLU A 110 -9.39 6.59 21.32
CA GLU A 110 -9.89 5.48 22.13
C GLU A 110 -11.43 5.44 22.16
N ASP A 111 -12.09 6.60 22.23
CA ASP A 111 -13.55 6.71 22.24
C ASP A 111 -14.12 6.28 20.88
N TYR A 112 -13.54 6.78 19.77
CA TYR A 112 -13.95 6.33 18.44
C TYR A 112 -13.68 4.83 18.22
N ALA A 113 -12.64 4.27 18.84
CA ALA A 113 -12.36 2.85 18.77
C ALA A 113 -13.39 2.00 19.53
N ALA A 114 -13.90 2.47 20.67
CA ALA A 114 -15.01 1.86 21.39
C ALA A 114 -16.31 1.92 20.56
N ASP A 115 -16.61 3.07 19.96
CA ASP A 115 -17.78 3.22 19.09
C ASP A 115 -17.70 2.35 17.84
N LEU A 116 -16.49 2.16 17.29
CA LEU A 116 -16.27 1.25 16.17
C LEU A 116 -16.63 -0.19 16.58
N GLU A 117 -16.29 -0.63 17.80
CA GLU A 117 -16.69 -1.96 18.29
C GLU A 117 -18.21 -2.12 18.29
N ALA A 118 -18.94 -1.19 18.90
CA ALA A 118 -20.40 -1.20 18.93
C ALA A 118 -21.01 -1.19 17.52
N PHE A 119 -20.44 -0.39 16.61
CA PHE A 119 -20.89 -0.31 15.24
C PHE A 119 -20.70 -1.63 14.47
N LEU A 120 -19.55 -2.31 14.64
CA LEU A 120 -19.30 -3.59 14.00
C LEU A 120 -20.17 -4.72 14.57
N GLU A 121 -20.50 -4.67 15.87
CA GLU A 121 -21.43 -5.62 16.49
C GLU A 121 -22.86 -5.44 15.96
N ARG A 122 -23.30 -4.18 15.77
CA ARG A 122 -24.57 -3.89 15.07
C ARG A 122 -24.57 -4.48 13.65
N ILE A 123 -23.50 -4.29 12.87
CA ILE A 123 -23.41 -4.84 11.51
C ILE A 123 -23.48 -6.37 11.55
N ARG A 124 -22.81 -7.02 12.52
CA ARG A 124 -22.90 -8.47 12.72
C ARG A 124 -24.35 -8.90 12.92
N ASP A 125 -25.07 -8.23 13.80
CA ASP A 125 -26.45 -8.57 14.12
C ASP A 125 -27.37 -8.38 12.90
N GLN A 126 -27.19 -7.30 12.13
CA GLN A 126 -27.99 -7.05 10.91
C GLN A 126 -27.66 -7.99 9.74
N VAL A 127 -26.39 -8.42 9.62
CA VAL A 127 -25.95 -9.27 8.52
C VAL A 127 -26.17 -10.76 8.83
N ALA A 128 -25.75 -11.23 9.99
CA ALA A 128 -25.86 -12.64 10.38
C ALA A 128 -27.20 -12.99 11.05
N GLY A 129 -27.91 -12.00 11.63
CA GLY A 129 -29.09 -12.26 12.44
C GLY A 129 -28.76 -13.18 13.63
N ASP A 130 -29.69 -14.09 13.92
CA ASP A 130 -29.60 -15.07 15.02
C ASP A 130 -28.94 -16.40 14.61
N ASP A 131 -28.50 -16.56 13.36
CA ASP A 131 -27.85 -17.79 12.90
C ASP A 131 -26.45 -17.91 13.52
N ALA A 132 -26.27 -18.87 14.42
CA ALA A 132 -25.02 -19.08 15.15
C ALA A 132 -23.82 -19.41 14.23
N ALA A 133 -24.04 -20.10 13.10
CA ALA A 133 -23.00 -20.42 12.15
C ALA A 133 -22.59 -19.18 11.34
N GLU A 134 -23.55 -18.36 10.91
CA GLU A 134 -23.29 -17.08 10.27
C GLU A 134 -22.58 -16.10 11.22
N ARG A 135 -23.01 -16.01 12.48
CA ARG A 135 -22.34 -15.18 13.50
C ARG A 135 -20.90 -15.60 13.76
N LYS A 136 -20.63 -16.92 13.78
CA LYS A 136 -19.26 -17.46 13.92
C LYS A 136 -18.38 -17.14 12.71
N ARG A 137 -18.96 -17.20 11.50
CA ARG A 137 -18.29 -16.88 10.22
C ARG A 137 -18.17 -15.39 9.97
N PHE A 138 -18.95 -14.56 10.64
CA PHE A 138 -19.00 -13.12 10.41
C PHE A 138 -17.63 -12.49 10.57
N ARG A 139 -17.23 -11.73 9.56
CA ARG A 139 -16.11 -10.82 9.59
C ARG A 139 -16.49 -9.56 8.82
N VAL A 140 -15.68 -8.51 8.93
CA VAL A 140 -15.75 -7.29 8.12
C VAL A 140 -14.40 -6.97 7.50
N HIS A 141 -14.40 -6.23 6.39
CA HIS A 141 -13.23 -5.53 5.90
C HIS A 141 -13.26 -4.07 6.34
N LEU A 142 -12.15 -3.56 6.88
CA LEU A 142 -12.03 -2.15 7.26
C LEU A 142 -11.20 -1.41 6.22
N VAL A 143 -11.73 -0.30 5.72
CA VAL A 143 -11.06 0.56 4.73
C VAL A 143 -10.96 1.96 5.30
N ALA A 144 -9.75 2.34 5.69
CA ALA A 144 -9.52 3.57 6.44
C ALA A 144 -8.62 4.55 5.69
N HIS A 145 -8.85 5.84 5.89
CA HIS A 145 -8.01 6.91 5.35
C HIS A 145 -7.39 7.71 6.49
N SER A 146 -6.10 8.07 6.38
CA SER A 146 -5.42 8.97 7.32
C SER A 146 -5.65 8.55 8.79
N MET A 147 -6.12 9.46 9.66
CA MET A 147 -6.44 9.18 11.08
C MET A 147 -7.43 8.03 11.29
N GLY A 148 -8.35 7.75 10.36
CA GLY A 148 -9.25 6.60 10.47
C GLY A 148 -8.50 5.27 10.64
N GLY A 149 -7.30 5.15 10.06
CA GLY A 149 -6.46 3.96 10.25
C GLY A 149 -5.86 3.86 11.66
N LEU A 150 -5.68 4.98 12.37
CA LEU A 150 -5.27 4.99 13.77
C LEU A 150 -6.41 4.56 14.70
N ILE A 151 -7.65 4.95 14.38
CA ILE A 151 -8.85 4.44 15.07
C ILE A 151 -8.95 2.92 14.88
N VAL A 152 -8.77 2.41 13.65
CA VAL A 152 -8.75 0.97 13.40
C VAL A 152 -7.66 0.27 14.21
N ARG A 153 -6.46 0.85 14.29
CA ARG A 153 -5.37 0.27 15.08
C ARG A 153 -5.65 0.29 16.58
N SER A 154 -6.17 1.38 17.12
CA SER A 154 -6.58 1.46 18.54
C SER A 154 -7.65 0.41 18.84
N PHE A 155 -8.64 0.27 17.95
CA PHE A 155 -9.65 -0.78 18.05
C PHE A 155 -9.05 -2.19 18.09
N LEU A 156 -8.12 -2.52 17.19
CA LEU A 156 -7.50 -3.84 17.12
C LEU A 156 -6.54 -4.12 18.30
N GLN A 157 -5.69 -3.16 18.63
CA GLN A 157 -4.59 -3.32 19.58
C GLN A 157 -4.99 -3.08 21.04
N ARG A 158 -6.04 -2.29 21.28
CA ARG A 158 -6.51 -1.92 22.62
C ARG A 158 -7.91 -2.45 22.88
N THR A 159 -8.93 -1.94 22.18
CA THR A 159 -10.34 -2.25 22.46
C THR A 159 -10.68 -3.73 22.31
N ARG A 160 -10.11 -4.40 21.30
CA ARG A 160 -10.37 -5.81 20.98
C ARG A 160 -9.18 -6.74 21.19
N ARG A 161 -8.15 -6.31 21.91
CA ARG A 161 -7.00 -7.18 22.20
C ARG A 161 -7.47 -8.47 22.89
N GLY A 162 -7.13 -9.62 22.33
CA GLY A 162 -7.51 -10.93 22.86
C GLY A 162 -8.98 -11.34 22.69
N LYS A 163 -9.82 -10.52 22.04
CA LYS A 163 -11.22 -10.87 21.73
C LYS A 163 -11.33 -11.67 20.42
N PRO A 164 -12.43 -12.42 20.18
CA PRO A 164 -12.67 -13.08 18.90
C PRO A 164 -12.64 -12.11 17.72
N ALA A 165 -12.08 -12.56 16.59
CA ALA A 165 -11.88 -11.74 15.40
C ALA A 165 -13.22 -11.33 14.77
N LEU A 166 -13.45 -10.02 14.68
CA LEU A 166 -14.52 -9.42 13.86
C LEU A 166 -14.01 -8.91 12.52
N VAL A 167 -12.70 -8.70 12.38
CA VAL A 167 -12.09 -8.12 11.19
C VAL A 167 -11.36 -9.20 10.41
N ASP A 168 -11.63 -9.26 9.11
CA ASP A 168 -10.93 -10.13 8.19
C ASP A 168 -9.69 -9.42 7.61
N LYS A 169 -9.85 -8.22 7.05
CA LYS A 169 -8.76 -7.47 6.39
C LYS A 169 -8.88 -5.99 6.68
N VAL A 170 -7.73 -5.32 6.73
CA VAL A 170 -7.64 -3.86 6.87
C VAL A 170 -6.89 -3.29 5.67
N TYR A 171 -7.43 -2.25 5.07
CA TYR A 171 -6.78 -1.47 4.02
C TYR A 171 -6.69 -0.01 4.45
N THR A 172 -5.50 0.58 4.41
CA THR A 172 -5.30 1.99 4.80
C THR A 172 -4.78 2.83 3.64
N TYR A 173 -5.36 4.03 3.46
CA TYR A 173 -4.88 5.09 2.58
C TYR A 173 -4.09 6.12 3.39
N GLY A 174 -2.77 6.17 3.21
CA GLY A 174 -1.92 7.25 3.74
C GLY A 174 -1.93 7.40 5.27
N THR A 175 -2.35 6.40 6.04
CA THR A 175 -2.41 6.51 7.50
C THR A 175 -1.02 6.73 8.11
N PRO A 176 -0.82 7.73 8.99
CA PRO A 176 0.45 8.00 9.66
C PRO A 176 0.71 6.99 10.79
N HIS A 177 0.93 5.72 10.46
CA HIS A 177 1.22 4.63 11.40
C HIS A 177 2.42 4.88 12.32
N GLY A 178 3.36 5.73 11.88
CA GLY A 178 4.53 6.18 12.64
C GLY A 178 4.47 7.63 13.11
N GLY A 179 3.32 8.30 12.99
CA GLY A 179 3.18 9.72 13.30
C GLY A 179 3.55 10.65 12.14
N ILE A 180 3.47 11.95 12.41
CA ILE A 180 3.79 13.03 11.46
C ILE A 180 5.02 13.80 11.95
N GLU A 181 5.93 14.10 11.02
CA GLU A 181 7.14 14.88 11.28
C GLU A 181 7.03 16.27 10.63
N VAL A 182 7.50 17.29 11.34
CA VAL A 182 7.62 18.69 10.92
C VAL A 182 9.12 19.06 10.98
N ALA A 183 9.73 19.38 9.84
CA ALA A 183 11.14 19.78 9.77
C ALA A 183 12.12 18.78 10.44
N GLY A 184 11.81 17.48 10.37
CA GLY A 184 12.66 16.41 10.94
C GLY A 184 12.43 16.11 12.42
N HIS A 185 11.45 16.77 13.06
CA HIS A 185 11.03 16.52 14.43
C HIS A 185 9.58 16.03 14.46
N ASP A 186 9.22 15.17 15.41
CA ASP A 186 7.82 14.78 15.59
C ASP A 186 6.95 15.99 15.92
N VAL A 187 5.68 15.96 15.51
CA VAL A 187 4.72 17.01 15.90
C VAL A 187 4.67 17.13 17.43
N PRO A 188 4.74 18.35 18.00
CA PRO A 188 4.70 18.51 19.45
C PRO A 188 3.33 18.11 19.99
N ASP A 189 3.33 17.36 21.09
CA ASP A 189 2.13 17.18 21.90
C ASP A 189 1.98 18.40 22.82
N LEU A 190 0.96 19.23 22.54
CA LEU A 190 0.68 20.44 23.30
C LEU A 190 -0.34 20.17 24.44
N GLY A 191 -0.70 18.91 24.69
CA GLY A 191 -1.66 18.51 25.72
C GLY A 191 -2.97 19.28 25.61
N ARG A 192 -3.43 19.88 26.71
CA ARG A 192 -4.68 20.66 26.77
C ARG A 192 -4.75 21.86 25.82
N PHE A 193 -3.62 22.30 25.27
CA PHE A 193 -3.57 23.41 24.30
C PHE A 193 -3.69 22.94 22.85
N ASP A 194 -3.73 21.63 22.61
CA ASP A 194 -3.90 21.02 21.29
C ASP A 194 -5.38 21.03 20.84
N ARG A 195 -5.90 22.23 20.57
CA ARG A 195 -7.28 22.41 20.09
C ARG A 195 -7.52 21.76 18.72
N LEU A 196 -6.44 21.52 17.97
CA LEU A 196 -6.46 20.89 16.66
C LEU A 196 -6.16 19.39 16.72
N ARG A 197 -6.05 18.76 17.89
CA ARG A 197 -5.80 17.31 18.06
C ARG A 197 -4.62 16.77 17.22
N ILE A 198 -3.61 17.60 16.94
CA ILE A 198 -2.42 17.21 16.17
C ILE A 198 -1.47 16.31 16.96
N GLY A 199 -1.56 16.31 18.30
CA GLY A 199 -0.85 15.44 19.22
C GLY A 199 -1.19 13.96 19.01
N ASN A 200 -2.33 13.63 18.41
CA ASN A 200 -2.65 12.26 18.00
C ASN A 200 -1.66 11.66 17.00
N PHE A 201 -0.84 12.50 16.36
CA PHE A 201 0.22 12.07 15.44
C PHE A 201 1.62 12.11 16.06
N ASN A 202 1.73 12.38 17.37
CA ASN A 202 2.97 12.26 18.11
C ASN A 202 3.18 10.79 18.54
N PRO A 203 4.35 10.18 18.29
CA PRO A 203 4.59 8.78 18.64
C PRO A 203 4.41 8.41 20.12
N ALA A 204 4.56 9.35 21.06
CA ALA A 204 4.32 9.11 22.48
C ALA A 204 2.81 8.92 22.74
N ARG A 205 1.98 9.89 22.32
CA ARG A 205 0.51 9.79 22.41
C ARG A 205 -0.02 8.58 21.64
N MET A 206 0.56 8.26 20.49
CA MET A 206 0.22 7.06 19.73
C MET A 206 0.41 5.76 20.53
N ARG A 207 1.49 5.63 21.30
CA ARG A 207 1.70 4.42 22.12
C ARG A 207 0.60 4.24 23.16
N GLU A 208 0.11 5.32 23.74
CA GLU A 208 -0.96 5.28 24.74
C GLU A 208 -2.25 4.71 24.15
N PHE A 209 -2.77 5.32 23.07
CA PHE A 209 -4.05 4.89 22.49
C PHE A 209 -3.95 3.56 21.73
N LEU A 210 -2.74 3.15 21.34
CA LEU A 210 -2.47 1.82 20.76
C LEU A 210 -2.20 0.75 21.83
N GLY A 211 -2.00 1.13 23.09
CA GLY A 211 -1.65 0.20 24.16
C GLY A 211 -0.29 -0.49 23.96
N LEU A 212 0.68 0.25 23.42
CA LEU A 212 2.04 -0.23 23.16
C LEU A 212 2.98 0.10 24.32
N ASP A 213 3.93 -0.81 24.57
CA ASP A 213 5.04 -0.57 25.48
C ASP A 213 5.96 0.55 24.97
N ALA A 214 6.72 1.15 25.88
CA ALA A 214 7.55 2.33 25.59
C ALA A 214 8.61 2.07 24.51
N ASP A 215 9.19 0.88 24.49
CA ASP A 215 10.25 0.45 23.56
C ASP A 215 9.72 -0.22 22.28
N ALA A 216 8.41 -0.50 22.20
CA ALA A 216 7.80 -1.09 21.01
C ALA A 216 7.89 -0.14 19.81
N ASP A 217 8.10 -0.71 18.61
CA ASP A 217 7.95 0.03 17.34
C ASP A 217 6.50 0.48 17.24
N VAL A 218 6.27 1.80 17.22
CA VAL A 218 4.94 2.40 17.14
C VAL A 218 4.17 1.96 15.88
N ARG A 219 4.84 1.46 14.85
CA ARG A 219 4.23 0.92 13.62
C ARG A 219 3.90 -0.57 13.69
N SER A 220 4.25 -1.24 14.79
CA SER A 220 3.92 -2.65 15.03
C SER A 220 2.43 -2.81 15.37
N LEU A 221 1.85 -3.94 14.95
CA LEU A 221 0.52 -4.37 15.42
C LEU A 221 0.59 -5.14 16.76
N ASP A 222 1.81 -5.39 17.28
CA ASP A 222 2.07 -6.02 18.57
C ASP A 222 1.29 -7.32 18.81
N GLY A 223 1.25 -8.16 17.76
CA GLY A 223 0.54 -9.44 17.76
C GLY A 223 -0.99 -9.35 17.80
N ALA A 224 -1.58 -8.15 17.84
CA ALA A 224 -3.02 -7.98 17.95
C ALA A 224 -3.78 -8.30 16.65
N PHE A 225 -3.10 -8.22 15.50
CA PHE A 225 -3.68 -8.53 14.20
C PHE A 225 -2.60 -9.01 13.21
N PRO A 226 -2.89 -10.00 12.33
CA PRO A 226 -1.93 -10.52 11.36
C PRO A 226 -1.47 -9.42 10.37
N PRO A 227 -0.18 -9.05 10.33
CA PRO A 227 0.32 -7.99 9.45
C PRO A 227 0.04 -8.23 7.97
N GLU A 228 0.03 -9.49 7.51
CA GLU A 228 -0.28 -9.86 6.14
C GLU A 228 -1.70 -9.49 5.72
N ARG A 229 -2.65 -9.40 6.66
CA ARG A 229 -4.04 -8.96 6.40
C ARG A 229 -4.23 -7.46 6.63
N PHE A 230 -3.15 -6.68 6.78
CA PHE A 230 -3.17 -5.23 6.93
C PHE A 230 -2.41 -4.55 5.78
N PHE A 231 -3.11 -3.97 4.81
CA PHE A 231 -2.49 -3.36 3.63
C PHE A 231 -2.29 -1.85 3.76
N CYS A 232 -1.09 -1.37 3.45
CA CYS A 232 -0.74 0.06 3.46
C CYS A 232 -0.60 0.62 2.03
N PHE A 233 -1.52 1.50 1.62
CA PHE A 233 -1.42 2.23 0.37
C PHE A 233 -0.85 3.63 0.61
N VAL A 234 0.32 3.88 0.03
CA VAL A 234 1.20 5.00 0.39
C VAL A 234 1.30 5.99 -0.77
N GLY A 235 1.12 7.28 -0.48
CA GLY A 235 1.34 8.35 -1.44
C GLY A 235 2.78 8.83 -1.49
N THR A 236 3.19 9.35 -2.65
CA THR A 236 4.55 9.85 -2.89
C THR A 236 4.57 11.22 -3.55
N ASN A 237 3.42 11.87 -3.73
CA ASN A 237 3.33 13.17 -4.39
C ASN A 237 3.09 14.30 -3.38
N TYR A 238 4.19 14.88 -2.91
CA TYR A 238 4.19 16.03 -2.02
C TYR A 238 3.86 17.37 -2.68
N ARG A 239 3.96 17.47 -4.02
CA ARG A 239 3.84 18.74 -4.75
C ARG A 239 2.39 19.17 -4.94
N ASP A 240 1.50 18.19 -5.13
CA ASP A 240 0.08 18.41 -5.43
C ASP A 240 -0.80 18.56 -4.18
N TYR A 241 -0.20 18.57 -2.98
CA TYR A 241 -0.94 18.82 -1.75
C TYR A 241 -1.07 20.33 -1.48
N ALA A 242 -2.26 20.88 -1.70
CA ALA A 242 -2.59 22.28 -1.48
C ALA A 242 -3.36 22.56 -0.17
N ALA A 243 -3.74 21.52 0.59
CA ALA A 243 -4.48 21.70 1.84
C ALA A 243 -3.66 22.50 2.87
N ALA A 244 -4.35 23.26 3.72
CA ALA A 244 -3.76 24.18 4.70
C ALA A 244 -2.86 25.29 4.10
N GLY A 245 -3.25 25.90 2.99
CA GLY A 245 -2.62 27.13 2.47
C GLY A 245 -1.16 26.96 2.02
N GLY A 246 -0.73 25.74 1.66
CA GLY A 246 0.63 25.46 1.22
C GLY A 246 1.66 25.25 2.35
N MET A 247 1.25 25.37 3.62
CA MET A 247 2.13 25.14 4.78
C MET A 247 2.49 23.64 4.93
N ALA A 248 1.61 22.75 4.48
CA ALA A 248 1.84 21.30 4.47
C ALA A 248 2.98 20.85 3.53
N LYS A 249 3.25 21.59 2.43
CA LYS A 249 4.35 21.30 1.49
C LYS A 249 5.74 21.30 2.16
N LYS A 250 5.88 21.96 3.32
CA LYS A 250 7.13 22.04 4.09
C LYS A 250 7.31 20.89 5.10
N LEU A 251 6.29 20.07 5.35
CA LEU A 251 6.29 19.09 6.45
C LEU A 251 7.06 17.81 6.12
N THR A 252 6.74 17.15 5.01
CA THR A 252 7.37 15.86 4.63
C THR A 252 8.65 16.01 3.80
N GLY A 253 8.90 17.20 3.25
CA GLY A 253 9.80 17.33 2.11
C GLY A 253 9.38 16.39 0.96
N PRO A 254 10.32 15.96 0.08
CA PRO A 254 9.99 15.18 -1.10
C PRO A 254 9.67 13.69 -0.81
N PHE A 255 9.71 13.26 0.45
CA PHE A 255 9.70 11.83 0.82
C PHE A 255 8.32 11.32 1.29
N GLY A 256 7.24 11.97 0.86
CA GLY A 256 5.89 11.66 1.31
C GLY A 256 4.80 12.13 0.34
N ASP A 257 3.56 12.12 0.83
CA ASP A 257 2.36 12.49 0.07
C ASP A 257 1.91 13.96 0.30
N GLY A 258 2.79 14.76 0.91
CA GLY A 258 2.53 16.15 1.30
C GLY A 258 2.03 16.31 2.73
N LEU A 259 1.79 15.22 3.46
CA LEU A 259 1.48 15.24 4.89
C LEU A 259 2.22 14.15 5.67
N VAL A 260 2.24 12.92 5.15
CA VAL A 260 2.82 11.75 5.81
C VAL A 260 4.06 11.28 5.06
N LEU A 261 5.16 11.07 5.80
CA LEU A 261 6.37 10.47 5.26
C LEU A 261 6.12 9.00 4.89
N MET A 262 6.67 8.55 3.77
CA MET A 262 6.52 7.14 3.33
C MET A 262 6.95 6.13 4.40
N LYS A 263 7.99 6.45 5.21
CA LYS A 263 8.48 5.59 6.30
C LYS A 263 7.49 5.45 7.47
N ASN A 264 6.62 6.43 7.65
CA ASN A 264 5.60 6.48 8.71
C ASN A 264 4.23 6.04 8.19
N ALA A 265 4.03 5.98 6.87
CA ALA A 265 2.79 5.53 6.23
C ALA A 265 2.63 3.99 6.15
N VAL A 266 3.42 3.23 6.91
CA VAL A 266 3.48 1.77 6.80
C VAL A 266 3.49 1.11 8.18
N VAL A 267 2.71 0.04 8.31
CA VAL A 267 2.81 -0.90 9.43
C VAL A 267 4.02 -1.82 9.22
N THR A 268 4.67 -2.24 10.31
CA THR A 268 5.81 -3.16 10.25
C THR A 268 5.37 -4.52 9.72
N SER A 269 6.11 -5.08 8.75
CA SER A 269 5.82 -6.34 8.04
C SER A 269 4.54 -6.40 7.18
N ALA A 270 3.71 -5.36 7.20
CA ALA A 270 2.51 -5.26 6.37
C ALA A 270 2.82 -5.14 4.87
N PRO A 271 2.01 -5.77 3.98
CA PRO A 271 2.06 -5.53 2.54
C PRO A 271 1.75 -4.07 2.22
N ARG A 272 2.40 -3.55 1.18
CA ARG A 272 2.32 -2.13 0.83
C ARG A 272 2.50 -1.89 -0.66
N ALA A 273 1.84 -0.85 -1.15
CA ALA A 273 2.02 -0.31 -2.49
C ALA A 273 2.17 1.21 -2.43
N PHE A 274 2.92 1.76 -3.41
CA PHE A 274 3.24 3.18 -3.49
C PHE A 274 2.66 3.77 -4.76
N ALA A 275 2.00 4.92 -4.68
CA ALA A 275 1.48 5.62 -5.85
C ALA A 275 1.84 7.09 -5.81
N HIS A 276 2.10 7.69 -6.97
CA HIS A 276 2.37 9.12 -7.09
C HIS A 276 1.10 9.96 -6.96
N ARG A 277 0.56 9.97 -5.75
CA ARG A 277 -0.69 10.61 -5.32
C ARG A 277 -0.44 11.41 -4.05
N SER A 278 -1.19 12.50 -3.90
CA SER A 278 -1.18 13.35 -2.71
C SER A 278 -2.01 12.73 -1.59
N HIS A 279 -1.87 13.22 -0.36
CA HIS A 279 -2.62 12.68 0.78
C HIS A 279 -4.15 12.77 0.61
N SER A 280 -4.62 13.89 0.06
CA SER A 280 -6.04 14.17 -0.20
C SER A 280 -6.22 15.03 -1.47
N GLY A 281 -7.47 15.40 -1.77
CA GLY A 281 -7.85 16.21 -2.92
C GLY A 281 -8.17 15.39 -4.18
N PRO A 282 -8.40 16.05 -5.33
CA PRO A 282 -8.75 15.39 -6.59
C PRO A 282 -7.66 14.45 -7.12
N PHE A 283 -6.39 14.70 -6.77
CA PHE A 283 -5.24 13.84 -7.08
C PHE A 283 -4.83 12.94 -5.91
N GLY A 284 -5.67 12.87 -4.88
CA GLY A 284 -5.42 12.17 -3.64
C GLY A 284 -5.50 10.65 -3.74
N LEU A 285 -5.04 9.97 -2.68
CA LEU A 285 -5.00 8.52 -2.59
C LEU A 285 -6.38 7.85 -2.72
N VAL A 286 -7.40 8.36 -2.02
CA VAL A 286 -8.76 7.80 -2.02
C VAL A 286 -9.42 7.93 -3.40
N ASN A 287 -9.21 9.08 -4.07
CA ASN A 287 -9.84 9.41 -5.36
C ASN A 287 -9.02 8.88 -6.55
N SER A 288 -8.37 7.73 -6.39
CA SER A 288 -7.43 7.18 -7.38
C SER A 288 -7.78 5.77 -7.82
N GLU A 289 -7.72 5.54 -9.14
CA GLU A 289 -7.83 4.20 -9.74
C GLU A 289 -6.74 3.27 -9.18
N GLU A 290 -5.54 3.77 -8.92
CA GLU A 290 -4.46 3.00 -8.31
C GLU A 290 -4.85 2.46 -6.92
N GLY A 291 -5.44 3.32 -6.09
CA GLY A 291 -5.92 2.97 -4.76
C GLY A 291 -7.06 1.95 -4.81
N TYR A 292 -8.02 2.16 -5.71
CA TYR A 292 -9.14 1.23 -5.88
C TYR A 292 -8.68 -0.15 -6.41
N GLN A 293 -7.83 -0.18 -7.44
CA GLN A 293 -7.39 -1.45 -8.03
C GLN A 293 -6.53 -2.27 -7.06
N ASN A 294 -5.78 -1.62 -6.15
CA ASN A 294 -5.11 -2.29 -5.04
C ASN A 294 -6.11 -2.78 -3.98
N LEU A 295 -7.06 -1.94 -3.55
CA LEU A 295 -8.12 -2.31 -2.59
C LEU A 295 -8.87 -3.56 -3.07
N ARG A 296 -9.40 -3.50 -4.29
CA ARG A 296 -10.16 -4.59 -4.92
C ARG A 296 -9.37 -5.90 -4.93
N ARG A 297 -8.11 -5.86 -5.35
CA ARG A 297 -7.26 -7.07 -5.43
C ARG A 297 -6.85 -7.59 -4.05
N PHE A 298 -6.62 -6.71 -3.08
CA PHE A 298 -6.32 -7.12 -1.71
C PHE A 298 -7.55 -7.74 -1.03
N LEU A 299 -8.75 -7.21 -1.25
CA LEU A 299 -9.96 -7.78 -0.65
C LEU A 299 -10.38 -9.09 -1.32
N PHE A 300 -10.33 -9.17 -2.66
CA PHE A 300 -10.96 -10.27 -3.42
C PHE A 300 -10.00 -11.10 -4.28
N GLY A 301 -8.69 -10.83 -4.20
CA GLY A 301 -7.68 -11.53 -4.96
C GLY A 301 -7.64 -13.03 -4.66
N ASN A 302 -7.10 -13.78 -5.61
CA ASN A 302 -6.94 -15.23 -5.49
C ASN A 302 -5.50 -15.60 -5.14
N TRP A 303 -4.54 -14.80 -5.59
CA TRP A 303 -3.12 -15.07 -5.45
C TRP A 303 -2.39 -13.84 -4.93
N ARG A 304 -1.50 -14.04 -3.95
CA ARG A 304 -0.52 -13.05 -3.51
C ARG A 304 0.78 -13.30 -4.26
N VAL A 305 1.41 -12.22 -4.73
CA VAL A 305 2.74 -12.25 -5.34
C VAL A 305 3.64 -11.25 -4.63
N GLU A 306 4.78 -11.73 -4.15
CA GLU A 306 5.82 -10.90 -3.54
C GLU A 306 7.08 -10.94 -4.40
N GLY A 307 7.66 -9.76 -4.66
CA GLY A 307 8.92 -9.62 -5.36
C GLY A 307 10.03 -9.16 -4.44
N LEU A 308 11.13 -9.89 -4.44
CA LEU A 308 12.34 -9.58 -3.66
C LEU A 308 13.56 -9.53 -4.59
N LEU A 309 14.49 -8.61 -4.36
CA LEU A 309 15.77 -8.55 -5.06
C LEU A 309 16.89 -9.09 -4.15
N ALA A 310 17.40 -10.27 -4.46
CA ALA A 310 18.61 -10.81 -3.87
C ALA A 310 19.83 -10.30 -4.66
N VAL A 311 20.67 -9.49 -4.04
CA VAL A 311 21.89 -8.97 -4.68
C VAL A 311 23.03 -9.92 -4.37
N ASP A 312 23.58 -10.54 -5.41
CA ASP A 312 24.66 -11.52 -5.28
C ASP A 312 26.04 -10.83 -5.39
N GLU A 313 26.19 -9.90 -6.34
CA GLU A 313 27.45 -9.17 -6.54
C GLU A 313 27.22 -7.72 -7.01
N LEU A 314 28.04 -6.81 -6.47
CA LEU A 314 28.15 -5.42 -6.93
C LEU A 314 29.62 -5.13 -7.23
N THR A 315 29.93 -4.84 -8.49
CA THR A 315 31.28 -4.42 -8.90
C THR A 315 31.38 -2.91 -8.92
N LEU A 316 32.53 -2.38 -8.50
CA LEU A 316 32.81 -0.96 -8.50
C LEU A 316 33.48 -0.53 -9.82
N PRO A 317 33.40 0.76 -10.20
CA PRO A 317 34.24 1.31 -11.25
C PRO A 317 35.71 1.02 -10.97
N LYS A 318 36.52 0.70 -11.98
CA LYS A 318 37.92 0.25 -11.80
C LYS A 318 38.75 1.18 -10.89
N ARG A 319 38.57 2.50 -11.03
CA ARG A 319 39.27 3.51 -10.22
C ARG A 319 38.81 3.52 -8.77
N VAL A 320 37.51 3.38 -8.51
CA VAL A 320 36.94 3.30 -7.16
C VAL A 320 37.36 1.99 -6.49
N GLU A 321 37.37 0.88 -7.22
CA GLU A 321 37.88 -0.41 -6.73
C GLU A 321 39.36 -0.32 -6.33
N LYS A 322 40.19 0.35 -7.13
CA LYS A 322 41.59 0.60 -6.79
C LYS A 322 41.69 1.36 -5.46
N LYS A 323 41.00 2.50 -5.33
CA LYS A 323 41.01 3.28 -4.08
C LYS A 323 40.55 2.46 -2.86
N LYS A 324 39.52 1.62 -3.03
CA LYS A 324 39.07 0.70 -1.98
C LYS A 324 40.18 -0.27 -1.53
N ARG A 325 40.92 -0.86 -2.48
CA ARG A 325 42.07 -1.74 -2.17
C ARG A 325 43.21 -0.99 -1.50
N ASP A 326 43.41 0.26 -1.88
CA ASP A 326 44.43 1.15 -1.28
C ASP A 326 44.03 1.65 0.13
N GLY A 327 42.92 1.15 0.70
CA GLY A 327 42.48 1.44 2.07
C GLY A 327 41.50 2.60 2.22
N HIS A 328 41.12 3.27 1.12
CA HIS A 328 40.17 4.38 1.17
C HIS A 328 38.75 3.94 1.49
N ARG A 329 38.01 4.78 2.23
CA ARG A 329 36.62 4.49 2.61
C ARG A 329 35.68 4.80 1.46
N ILE A 330 34.97 3.79 0.97
CA ILE A 330 33.94 3.94 -0.07
C ILE A 330 32.54 3.98 0.56
N ARG A 331 31.72 4.95 0.16
CA ARG A 331 30.28 4.97 0.44
C ARG A 331 29.51 5.18 -0.86
N ALA A 332 28.36 4.54 -0.98
CA ALA A 332 27.45 4.72 -2.10
C ALA A 332 26.05 4.26 -1.68
N SER A 333 25.02 4.79 -2.36
CA SER A 333 23.63 4.37 -2.16
C SER A 333 22.96 4.15 -3.50
N TYR A 334 22.58 2.92 -3.78
CA TYR A 334 21.91 2.52 -5.01
C TYR A 334 20.44 2.88 -4.92
N ASN A 335 19.94 3.53 -5.97
CA ASN A 335 18.51 3.72 -6.20
C ASN A 335 17.99 2.54 -7.01
N ILE A 336 16.92 1.93 -6.50
CA ILE A 336 16.17 0.88 -7.16
C ILE A 336 14.80 1.47 -7.51
N GLU A 337 14.54 1.61 -8.80
CA GLU A 337 13.26 2.07 -9.34
C GLU A 337 12.41 0.86 -9.71
N LEU A 338 11.10 0.99 -9.51
CA LEU A 338 10.15 -0.04 -9.93
C LEU A 338 8.79 0.52 -10.34
N GLY A 339 8.13 -0.18 -11.23
CA GLY A 339 6.76 0.06 -11.65
C GLY A 339 6.04 -1.28 -11.84
N LEU A 340 4.94 -1.49 -11.11
CA LEU A 340 4.20 -2.73 -11.13
C LEU A 340 2.82 -2.49 -11.74
N SER A 341 2.47 -3.27 -12.77
CA SER A 341 1.18 -3.20 -13.45
C SER A 341 0.57 -4.59 -13.54
N VAL A 342 -0.76 -4.66 -13.50
CA VAL A 342 -1.51 -5.91 -13.73
C VAL A 342 -2.36 -5.72 -14.98
N ARG A 343 -2.45 -6.74 -15.83
CA ARG A 343 -3.30 -6.72 -17.02
C ARG A 343 -4.74 -6.44 -16.62
N GLY A 344 -5.38 -5.51 -17.32
CA GLY A 344 -6.74 -5.04 -17.00
C GLY A 344 -6.81 -3.90 -15.98
N GLY A 345 -5.70 -3.51 -15.34
CA GLY A 345 -5.70 -2.45 -14.33
C GLY A 345 -5.71 -1.02 -14.91
N GLY A 346 -5.17 -0.79 -16.11
CA GLY A 346 -5.12 0.54 -16.75
C GLY A 346 -4.23 1.59 -16.07
N VAL A 347 -3.61 1.23 -14.93
CA VAL A 347 -2.72 2.05 -14.10
C VAL A 347 -1.61 1.19 -13.47
N ARG A 348 -0.53 1.82 -12.98
CA ARG A 348 0.48 1.17 -12.15
C ARG A 348 -0.10 0.96 -10.74
N LEU A 349 -0.09 -0.28 -10.26
CA LEU A 349 -0.54 -0.62 -8.90
C LEU A 349 0.48 -0.21 -7.85
N SER A 350 1.77 -0.22 -8.19
CA SER A 350 2.82 0.35 -7.34
C SER A 350 3.90 0.98 -8.19
N GLU A 351 4.47 2.09 -7.75
CA GLU A 351 5.52 2.80 -8.45
C GLU A 351 6.45 3.51 -7.47
N ARG A 352 7.76 3.42 -7.72
CA ARG A 352 8.80 4.11 -6.97
C ARG A 352 9.91 4.56 -7.92
N ARG A 353 10.18 5.87 -7.95
CA ARG A 353 11.14 6.49 -8.89
C ARG A 353 12.00 7.55 -8.24
N VAL A 354 13.18 7.79 -8.79
CA VAL A 354 14.08 8.86 -8.34
C VAL A 354 13.49 10.22 -8.67
N SER A 355 12.86 10.37 -9.85
CA SER A 355 12.15 11.60 -10.24
C SER A 355 10.98 11.96 -9.33
N GLN A 356 10.47 10.98 -8.58
CA GLN A 356 9.40 11.15 -7.59
C GLN A 356 9.93 11.16 -6.15
N ALA A 357 11.26 11.16 -5.95
CA ALA A 357 11.93 11.01 -4.66
C ALA A 357 11.44 9.81 -3.82
N SER A 358 10.95 8.77 -4.50
CA SER A 358 10.31 7.62 -3.89
C SER A 358 11.08 6.33 -4.11
N ALA A 359 12.12 6.30 -4.96
CA ALA A 359 12.94 5.12 -5.22
C ALA A 359 13.41 4.42 -3.93
N LEU A 360 13.57 3.11 -4.01
CA LEU A 360 14.20 2.33 -2.94
C LEU A 360 15.68 2.70 -2.88
N ARG A 361 16.14 3.25 -1.75
CA ARG A 361 17.55 3.59 -1.55
C ARG A 361 18.21 2.58 -0.62
N LYS A 362 19.28 1.92 -1.07
CA LYS A 362 20.05 0.95 -0.27
C LYS A 362 21.55 1.24 -0.35
N SER A 363 22.22 1.27 0.80
CA SER A 363 23.66 1.54 0.84
C SER A 363 24.45 0.35 0.26
N TYR A 364 25.61 0.65 -0.33
CA TYR A 364 26.55 -0.36 -0.81
C TYR A 364 26.88 -1.39 0.28
N GLU A 365 27.15 -0.92 1.50
CA GLU A 365 27.44 -1.80 2.63
C GLU A 365 26.26 -2.70 3.00
N ARG A 366 25.01 -2.18 2.97
CA ARG A 366 23.82 -2.99 3.24
C ARG A 366 23.62 -4.08 2.19
N LEU A 367 23.83 -3.77 0.91
CA LEU A 367 23.66 -4.74 -0.17
C LEU A 367 24.77 -5.80 -0.18
N ARG A 368 25.97 -5.46 0.32
CA ARG A 368 27.11 -6.38 0.35
C ARG A 368 27.17 -7.27 1.60
N LYS A 369 26.83 -6.73 2.77
CA LYS A 369 27.04 -7.41 4.07
C LYS A 369 25.83 -8.17 4.57
N ASP A 370 24.62 -7.76 4.19
CA ASP A 370 23.39 -8.35 4.70
C ASP A 370 22.72 -9.13 3.57
N PRO A 371 22.67 -10.48 3.67
CA PRO A 371 22.16 -11.34 2.61
C PRO A 371 20.65 -11.24 2.45
N ARG A 372 19.93 -10.57 3.37
CA ARG A 372 18.47 -10.45 3.31
C ARG A 372 18.06 -9.70 2.03
N PRO A 373 17.23 -10.30 1.17
CA PRO A 373 16.74 -9.68 -0.06
C PRO A 373 16.03 -8.35 0.20
N VAL A 374 16.09 -7.45 -0.78
CA VAL A 374 15.35 -6.19 -0.76
C VAL A 374 13.92 -6.43 -1.21
N HIS A 375 12.94 -6.21 -0.34
CA HIS A 375 11.53 -6.23 -0.73
C HIS A 375 11.24 -5.13 -1.76
N LEU A 376 10.67 -5.52 -2.90
CA LEU A 376 10.32 -4.64 -4.01
C LEU A 376 8.84 -4.30 -3.99
N PHE A 377 7.98 -5.31 -3.92
CA PHE A 377 6.53 -5.14 -3.95
C PHE A 377 5.80 -6.36 -3.36
N THR A 378 4.55 -6.12 -2.96
CA THR A 378 3.53 -7.15 -2.79
C THR A 378 2.32 -6.74 -3.63
N THR A 379 1.75 -7.67 -4.39
CA THR A 379 0.52 -7.46 -5.16
C THR A 379 -0.37 -8.67 -5.10
N TYR A 380 -1.61 -8.51 -5.55
CA TYR A 380 -2.61 -9.55 -5.55
C TYR A 380 -3.20 -9.69 -6.95
N LEU A 381 -3.42 -10.92 -7.40
CA LEU A 381 -4.00 -11.21 -8.70
C LEU A 381 -5.43 -11.70 -8.50
N HIS A 382 -6.38 -11.08 -9.22
CA HIS A 382 -7.80 -11.35 -9.07
C HIS A 382 -8.38 -11.87 -10.39
N GLU A 383 -8.94 -13.07 -10.37
CA GLU A 383 -9.52 -13.70 -11.56
C GLU A 383 -10.75 -12.96 -12.08
N GLY A 384 -11.56 -12.37 -11.19
CA GLY A 384 -12.70 -11.53 -11.56
C GLY A 384 -12.33 -10.18 -12.17
N ALA A 385 -11.04 -9.80 -12.16
CA ALA A 385 -10.51 -8.63 -12.87
C ALA A 385 -9.89 -8.97 -14.24
N ARG A 386 -9.99 -10.21 -14.71
CA ARG A 386 -9.59 -10.57 -16.08
C ARG A 386 -10.45 -9.82 -17.09
N MET A 387 -9.85 -9.47 -18.23
CA MET A 387 -10.59 -8.91 -19.36
C MET A 387 -11.53 -10.00 -19.89
N ARG A 388 -12.85 -9.76 -19.85
CA ARG A 388 -13.87 -10.76 -20.17
C ARG A 388 -13.76 -11.29 -21.61
N ASP A 389 -13.27 -10.46 -22.52
CA ASP A 389 -13.17 -10.76 -23.95
C ASP A 389 -11.77 -11.25 -24.37
N SER A 390 -10.81 -11.32 -23.45
CA SER A 390 -9.51 -11.92 -23.78
C SER A 390 -9.62 -13.44 -23.69
N GLY A 391 -9.46 -14.14 -24.81
CA GLY A 391 -9.41 -15.61 -24.83
C GLY A 391 -8.28 -16.21 -23.98
N ASP A 392 -7.33 -15.39 -23.50
CA ASP A 392 -6.27 -15.79 -22.59
C ASP A 392 -6.70 -15.71 -21.11
N ARG A 393 -6.69 -16.87 -20.45
CA ARG A 393 -7.03 -17.00 -19.02
C ARG A 393 -5.88 -16.71 -18.06
N ALA A 394 -4.70 -16.30 -18.54
CA ALA A 394 -3.60 -15.98 -17.62
C ALA A 394 -3.91 -14.78 -16.71
N LEU A 395 -3.43 -14.86 -15.48
CA LEU A 395 -3.24 -13.70 -14.62
C LEU A 395 -1.88 -13.08 -14.97
N ALA A 396 -1.91 -12.01 -15.75
CA ALA A 396 -0.71 -11.37 -16.25
C ALA A 396 -0.37 -10.10 -15.47
N PHE A 397 0.92 -9.92 -15.16
CA PHE A 397 1.45 -8.72 -14.52
C PHE A 397 2.83 -8.38 -15.08
N ALA A 398 3.27 -7.14 -14.91
CA ALA A 398 4.55 -6.66 -15.39
C ALA A 398 5.28 -5.87 -14.30
N LEU A 399 6.59 -6.08 -14.20
CA LEU A 399 7.51 -5.36 -13.32
C LEU A 399 8.54 -4.62 -14.16
N GLU A 400 8.42 -3.30 -14.23
CA GLU A 400 9.55 -2.42 -14.57
C GLU A 400 10.51 -2.42 -13.38
N LEU A 401 11.79 -2.73 -13.61
CA LEU A 401 12.81 -2.71 -12.57
C LEU A 401 14.07 -2.04 -13.13
N GLY A 402 14.63 -1.10 -12.37
CA GLY A 402 15.88 -0.43 -12.71
C GLY A 402 16.76 -0.26 -11.48
N VAL A 403 18.07 -0.42 -11.64
CA VAL A 403 19.07 -0.13 -10.61
C VAL A 403 20.05 0.90 -11.16
N GLU A 404 20.09 2.08 -10.56
CA GLU A 404 20.96 3.18 -11.01
C GLU A 404 22.40 3.03 -10.52
N VAL A 405 23.32 3.59 -11.29
CA VAL A 405 24.71 3.79 -10.86
C VAL A 405 24.71 4.91 -9.81
N PRO A 406 25.19 4.64 -8.59
CA PRO A 406 25.23 5.67 -7.56
C PRO A 406 26.38 6.64 -7.83
N VAL A 407 26.24 7.87 -7.33
CA VAL A 407 27.42 8.70 -7.09
C VAL A 407 28.21 8.06 -5.94
N PHE A 408 29.46 7.72 -6.20
CA PHE A 408 30.35 7.14 -5.19
C PHE A 408 30.97 8.27 -4.35
N GLU A 409 31.15 8.02 -3.07
CA GLU A 409 31.95 8.85 -2.17
C GLU A 409 33.23 8.09 -1.81
N VAL A 410 34.36 8.78 -1.90
CA VAL A 410 35.68 8.30 -1.45
C VAL A 410 36.16 9.26 -0.37
N ASP A 411 36.38 8.75 0.83
CA ASP A 411 36.80 9.55 2.00
C ASP A 411 35.94 10.82 2.18
N GLN A 412 34.62 10.63 2.09
CA GLN A 412 33.59 11.68 2.26
C GLN A 412 33.57 12.74 1.15
N ARG A 413 34.28 12.53 0.04
CA ARG A 413 34.21 13.40 -1.15
C ARG A 413 33.50 12.67 -2.28
N PHE A 414 32.55 13.33 -2.92
CA PHE A 414 31.91 12.80 -4.11
C PHE A 414 32.93 12.57 -5.22
N TRP A 415 32.80 11.44 -5.88
CA TRP A 415 33.63 11.02 -6.98
C TRP A 415 32.80 11.02 -8.26
N PHE A 416 33.00 12.03 -9.09
CA PHE A 416 32.26 12.25 -10.33
C PHE A 416 32.99 11.77 -11.60
N ASP A 417 34.25 11.33 -11.50
CA ASP A 417 35.02 10.97 -12.69
C ASP A 417 34.38 9.79 -13.44
N GLY A 418 33.83 10.03 -14.63
CA GLY A 418 33.14 9.00 -15.41
C GLY A 418 31.75 8.61 -14.87
N HIS A 419 31.21 9.41 -13.95
CA HIS A 419 29.79 9.36 -13.58
C HIS A 419 28.94 10.04 -14.67
N PHE A 420 27.85 9.39 -15.06
CA PHE A 420 26.82 9.99 -15.91
C PHE A 420 25.51 9.98 -15.14
N GLU A 421 24.87 11.15 -15.04
CA GLU A 421 23.57 11.25 -14.40
C GLU A 421 22.53 10.37 -15.11
N GLY A 422 21.77 9.60 -14.33
CA GLY A 422 20.78 8.65 -14.85
C GLY A 422 21.35 7.35 -15.43
N ALA A 423 22.67 7.11 -15.33
CA ALA A 423 23.25 5.82 -15.73
C ALA A 423 22.65 4.66 -14.91
N VAL A 424 22.41 3.53 -15.57
CA VAL A 424 21.83 2.33 -14.95
C VAL A 424 22.77 1.14 -15.04
N LEU A 425 22.86 0.38 -13.95
CA LEU A 425 23.54 -0.93 -13.94
C LEU A 425 22.73 -1.96 -14.69
N TRP A 426 21.40 -1.88 -14.56
CA TRP A 426 20.46 -2.77 -15.20
C TRP A 426 19.07 -2.13 -15.22
N ARG A 427 18.33 -2.26 -16.32
CA ARG A 427 16.93 -1.88 -16.44
C ARG A 427 16.22 -2.75 -17.46
N ASP A 428 15.06 -3.29 -17.10
CA ASP A 428 14.18 -3.99 -18.02
C ASP A 428 12.73 -3.98 -17.49
N THR A 429 11.80 -4.44 -18.32
CA THR A 429 10.44 -4.80 -17.90
C THR A 429 10.27 -6.30 -18.01
N LEU A 430 9.92 -6.94 -16.90
CA LEU A 430 9.59 -8.36 -16.87
C LEU A 430 8.08 -8.53 -16.99
N SER A 431 7.62 -9.24 -18.02
CA SER A 431 6.22 -9.63 -18.18
C SER A 431 6.03 -11.03 -17.63
N PHE A 432 4.95 -11.26 -16.89
CA PHE A 432 4.64 -12.52 -16.24
C PHE A 432 3.25 -13.00 -16.61
N GLU A 433 3.10 -14.30 -16.80
CA GLU A 433 1.81 -14.96 -16.99
C GLU A 433 1.68 -16.14 -16.04
N LEU A 434 0.80 -15.99 -15.04
CA LEU A 434 0.43 -17.03 -14.11
C LEU A 434 -0.82 -17.76 -14.62
N ARG A 435 -0.76 -19.09 -14.72
CA ARG A 435 -1.91 -19.95 -15.03
C ARG A 435 -2.14 -20.95 -13.92
N THR A 436 -3.40 -21.05 -13.52
CA THR A 436 -3.87 -21.83 -12.37
C THR A 436 -5.02 -22.71 -12.88
N GLY A 437 -4.82 -24.03 -12.87
CA GLY A 437 -5.80 -25.00 -13.36
C GLY A 437 -5.68 -26.33 -12.65
N GLY A 438 -6.69 -26.68 -11.85
CA GLY A 438 -6.65 -27.85 -10.97
C GLY A 438 -5.49 -27.74 -9.96
N SER A 439 -4.72 -28.81 -9.80
CA SER A 439 -3.52 -28.84 -8.94
C SER A 439 -2.26 -28.25 -9.58
N ARG A 440 -2.30 -27.84 -10.86
CA ARG A 440 -1.12 -27.37 -11.59
C ARG A 440 -1.09 -25.84 -11.67
N MET A 441 -0.04 -25.26 -11.11
CA MET A 441 0.36 -23.87 -11.31
C MET A 441 1.51 -23.84 -12.33
N SER A 442 1.43 -22.91 -13.28
CA SER A 442 2.57 -22.61 -14.15
C SER A 442 2.80 -21.12 -14.24
N LEU A 443 4.07 -20.71 -14.17
CA LEU A 443 4.50 -19.35 -14.42
C LEU A 443 5.34 -19.31 -15.69
N ARG A 444 5.09 -18.30 -16.52
CA ARG A 444 5.99 -17.88 -17.58
C ARG A 444 6.44 -16.45 -17.36
N TYR A 445 7.62 -16.11 -17.84
CA TYR A 445 8.11 -14.74 -17.87
C TYR A 445 8.80 -14.40 -19.19
N GLY A 446 9.00 -13.11 -19.44
CA GLY A 446 9.83 -12.61 -20.54
C GLY A 446 10.36 -11.23 -20.23
N LEU A 447 11.48 -10.89 -20.86
CA LEU A 447 12.15 -9.61 -20.74
C LEU A 447 11.79 -8.77 -21.97
N VAL A 448 11.28 -7.56 -21.78
CA VAL A 448 10.87 -6.71 -22.91
C VAL A 448 12.05 -6.46 -23.86
N SER A 449 13.26 -6.26 -23.33
CA SER A 449 14.48 -6.09 -24.14
C SER A 449 14.81 -7.27 -25.08
N ARG A 450 14.29 -8.47 -24.81
CA ARG A 450 14.60 -9.69 -25.57
C ARG A 450 13.40 -10.31 -26.26
N SER A 451 12.21 -10.10 -25.74
CA SER A 451 10.99 -10.82 -26.16
C SER A 451 9.88 -9.89 -26.64
N GLY A 452 10.04 -8.58 -26.50
CA GLY A 452 9.02 -7.59 -26.84
C GLY A 452 8.03 -7.33 -25.70
N VAL A 453 7.20 -6.30 -25.88
CA VAL A 453 6.26 -5.82 -24.86
C VAL A 453 5.18 -6.87 -24.59
N GLY A 454 4.99 -7.22 -23.31
CA GLY A 454 3.91 -8.10 -22.87
C GLY A 454 4.12 -9.59 -23.16
N VAL A 455 5.27 -10.00 -23.70
CA VAL A 455 5.53 -11.40 -24.07
C VAL A 455 6.17 -12.17 -22.90
N ALA A 456 5.51 -13.25 -22.45
CA ALA A 456 6.04 -14.18 -21.45
C ALA A 456 6.32 -15.56 -22.07
N ASN A 457 7.46 -15.70 -22.77
CA ASN A 457 7.79 -16.90 -23.56
C ASN A 457 8.67 -17.94 -22.82
N ARG A 458 9.25 -17.61 -21.67
CA ARG A 458 10.10 -18.53 -20.90
C ARG A 458 9.32 -19.20 -19.81
N ARG A 459 9.31 -20.53 -19.79
CA ARG A 459 8.79 -21.32 -18.67
C ARG A 459 9.82 -21.33 -17.54
N VAL A 460 9.34 -21.23 -16.31
CA VAL A 460 10.15 -21.42 -15.10
C VAL A 460 9.66 -22.63 -14.33
N THR A 461 10.59 -23.26 -13.60
CA THR A 461 10.26 -24.30 -12.64
C THR A 461 9.98 -23.62 -11.30
N LEU A 462 8.74 -23.76 -10.83
CA LEU A 462 8.34 -23.35 -9.49
C LEU A 462 8.81 -24.41 -8.49
N THR A 463 9.15 -24.00 -7.27
CA THR A 463 9.37 -24.97 -6.19
C THR A 463 8.10 -25.77 -5.89
N GLU A 464 8.27 -26.90 -5.20
CA GLU A 464 7.14 -27.55 -4.54
C GLU A 464 6.49 -26.58 -3.54
N PRO A 465 5.16 -26.66 -3.35
CA PRO A 465 4.46 -25.77 -2.45
C PRO A 465 4.87 -26.08 -1.01
N ASP A 466 5.13 -25.04 -0.23
CA ASP A 466 5.29 -25.19 1.22
C ASP A 466 3.93 -25.51 1.91
N ALA A 467 3.94 -25.59 3.25
CA ALA A 467 2.73 -25.86 4.03
C ALA A 467 1.62 -24.81 3.84
N ALA A 468 1.96 -23.60 3.43
CA ALA A 468 1.02 -22.51 3.13
C ALA A 468 0.64 -22.46 1.64
N GLY A 469 1.12 -23.41 0.81
CA GLY A 469 0.88 -23.41 -0.63
C GLY A 469 1.77 -22.44 -1.41
N THR A 470 2.77 -21.84 -0.76
CA THR A 470 3.68 -20.87 -1.38
C THR A 470 4.65 -21.60 -2.30
N ARG A 471 4.82 -21.07 -3.50
CA ARG A 471 5.82 -21.50 -4.47
C ARG A 471 6.77 -20.36 -4.76
N GLU A 472 8.05 -20.70 -4.90
CA GLU A 472 9.10 -19.74 -5.20
C GLU A 472 9.68 -19.95 -6.60
N VAL A 473 10.24 -18.88 -7.16
CA VAL A 473 11.04 -18.92 -8.38
C VAL A 473 12.09 -17.82 -8.35
N GLU A 474 13.25 -18.11 -8.92
CA GLU A 474 14.34 -17.16 -9.08
C GLU A 474 14.54 -16.81 -10.56
N ILE A 475 14.69 -15.52 -10.84
CA ILE A 475 14.94 -15.01 -12.19
C ILE A 475 16.23 -14.18 -12.16
N PRO A 476 17.24 -14.50 -12.98
CA PRO A 476 18.49 -13.76 -12.99
C PRO A 476 18.30 -12.32 -13.50
N VAL A 477 18.95 -11.38 -12.83
CA VAL A 477 18.94 -9.93 -13.08
C VAL A 477 20.38 -9.44 -13.13
N GLY A 478 20.72 -8.60 -14.10
CA GLY A 478 22.09 -8.12 -14.27
C GLY A 478 22.97 -9.03 -15.12
N PHE A 479 24.28 -9.04 -14.85
CA PHE A 479 25.21 -9.93 -15.55
C PHE A 479 25.12 -11.36 -15.01
N PRO A 480 25.40 -12.40 -15.83
CA PRO A 480 25.36 -13.80 -15.39
C PRO A 480 26.31 -14.11 -14.23
N ALA A 481 25.88 -14.93 -13.27
CA ALA A 481 26.69 -15.28 -12.09
C ALA A 481 28.01 -16.00 -12.43
N ASP A 482 28.07 -16.71 -13.56
CA ASP A 482 29.25 -17.40 -14.09
C ASP A 482 30.17 -16.50 -14.95
N THR A 483 29.91 -15.18 -14.98
CA THR A 483 30.74 -14.23 -15.72
C THR A 483 32.16 -14.19 -15.15
N ARG A 484 33.14 -14.57 -15.98
CA ARG A 484 34.57 -14.50 -15.64
C ARG A 484 34.96 -13.09 -15.19
N GLU A 485 35.80 -12.98 -14.16
CA GLU A 485 36.20 -11.72 -13.53
C GLU A 485 36.65 -10.62 -14.52
N ALA A 486 37.45 -10.99 -15.53
CA ALA A 486 37.94 -10.06 -16.55
C ALA A 486 36.85 -9.48 -17.46
N ARG A 487 35.68 -10.13 -17.53
CA ARG A 487 34.53 -9.72 -18.36
C ARG A 487 33.39 -9.10 -17.55
N LYS A 488 33.49 -9.05 -16.22
CA LYS A 488 32.45 -8.43 -15.39
C LYS A 488 32.36 -6.93 -15.72
N PRO A 489 31.13 -6.38 -15.92
CA PRO A 489 30.95 -4.94 -16.06
C PRO A 489 31.42 -4.23 -14.78
N ARG A 490 31.97 -3.02 -14.91
CA ARG A 490 32.54 -2.23 -13.81
C ARG A 490 32.19 -0.74 -13.99
N PRO A 491 31.14 -0.22 -13.34
CA PRO A 491 30.31 -0.88 -12.34
C PRO A 491 29.31 -1.88 -12.93
N GLY A 492 28.78 -2.75 -12.08
CA GLY A 492 27.90 -3.85 -12.49
C GLY A 492 27.09 -4.43 -11.35
N LEU A 493 25.98 -5.08 -11.71
CA LEU A 493 25.07 -5.78 -10.80
C LEU A 493 24.91 -7.24 -11.25
N CYS A 494 25.05 -8.18 -10.33
CA CYS A 494 24.54 -9.55 -10.43
C CYS A 494 23.53 -9.76 -9.30
N ALA A 495 22.32 -10.17 -9.66
CA ALA A 495 21.23 -10.34 -8.72
C ALA A 495 20.22 -11.39 -9.21
N ARG A 496 19.30 -11.75 -8.33
CA ARG A 496 18.13 -12.58 -8.62
C ARG A 496 16.86 -11.90 -8.14
N LEU A 497 15.87 -11.82 -9.02
CA LEU A 497 14.49 -11.52 -8.64
C LEU A 497 13.86 -12.81 -8.11
N LEU A 498 13.56 -12.82 -6.82
CA LEU A 498 12.81 -13.90 -6.18
C LEU A 498 11.33 -13.53 -6.21
N LEU A 499 10.50 -14.40 -6.76
CA LEU A 499 9.05 -14.27 -6.66
C LEU A 499 8.51 -15.35 -5.73
N ARG A 500 7.69 -14.93 -4.77
CA ARG A 500 6.88 -15.82 -3.92
C ARG A 500 5.44 -15.70 -4.34
N ILE A 501 4.80 -16.83 -4.66
CA ILE A 501 3.43 -16.89 -5.15
C ILE A 501 2.66 -17.83 -4.24
N SER A 502 1.63 -17.33 -3.57
CA SER A 502 0.81 -18.11 -2.64
C SER A 502 -0.69 -17.87 -2.86
N PRO A 503 -1.55 -18.85 -2.54
CA PRO A 503 -2.99 -18.60 -2.42
C PRO A 503 -3.25 -17.45 -1.45
N TRP A 504 -4.17 -16.55 -1.79
CA TRP A 504 -4.50 -15.41 -0.93
C TRP A 504 -5.67 -15.68 0.02
N GLU A 505 -6.70 -16.36 -0.47
CA GLU A 505 -7.73 -16.89 0.39
C GLU A 505 -7.30 -18.27 0.91
N GLU A 506 -7.53 -18.53 2.19
CA GLU A 506 -7.40 -19.87 2.74
C GLU A 506 -8.40 -20.77 2.01
N VAL A 507 -7.94 -21.94 1.57
CA VAL A 507 -8.83 -22.99 1.07
C VAL A 507 -9.64 -23.45 2.28
N ALA A 508 -10.86 -22.93 2.39
CA ALA A 508 -11.80 -23.22 3.46
C ALA A 508 -12.13 -24.72 3.59
#